data_AF-A0A231RLB4-F1
#
_entry.id   AF-A0A231RLB4-F1
#
_cell.length_a   1.000
_cell.length_b   1.000
_cell.length_c   1.000
_cell.angle_alpha   90.00
_cell.angle_beta   90.00
_cell.angle_gamma   90.00
#
_symmetry.space_group_name_H-M   'P 1'
#
loop_
_entity.id
_entity.type
_entity.pdbx_description
1 polymer ?
#
loop_
_entity_poly.entity_id
_entity_poly.type
_entity_poly.pdbx_seq_one_letter_code
_entity_poly.pdbx_strand_id
1 'polypeptide(L)'
;MPHAVNSPLYALYMRYDQWKEEHDALYGRLLELCKLMRWNPGNFDYPFWGTHHRNVHEKFIPFMNDWQAHLAREKEIIYPIAKSAICGGRMGPAAVLEQEDVIAGQFYEAYLAAVKAEESPEDCLSRLLQVLMIIAEHFRVENETVVPAAERLLEEIEYIGS
;
A
#
# COMPACT_ATOMS: atom_id res chain seq x y z
N MET A 1 -23.95 29.35 -6.50
CA MET A 1 -23.19 28.14 -6.88
C MET A 1 -22.62 27.50 -5.60
N PRO A 2 -23.33 26.58 -4.91
CA PRO A 2 -22.86 26.02 -3.64
C PRO A 2 -22.44 24.54 -3.69
N HIS A 3 -22.30 23.91 -4.86
CA HIS A 3 -21.99 22.47 -4.96
C HIS A 3 -20.48 22.11 -5.05
N ALA A 4 -19.57 23.08 -5.09
CA ALA A 4 -18.15 22.84 -5.37
C ALA A 4 -17.35 22.22 -4.21
N VAL A 5 -17.81 22.34 -2.95
CA VAL A 5 -17.01 21.97 -1.77
C VAL A 5 -16.95 20.45 -1.52
N ASN A 6 -17.84 19.65 -2.12
CA ASN A 6 -17.94 18.19 -1.90
C ASN A 6 -17.66 17.35 -3.16
N SER A 7 -16.93 17.88 -4.14
CA SER A 7 -16.56 17.11 -5.34
C SER A 7 -15.30 16.26 -5.06
N PRO A 8 -15.31 14.94 -5.31
CA PRO A 8 -14.09 14.11 -5.25
C PRO A 8 -12.94 14.68 -6.08
N LEU A 9 -13.24 15.31 -7.21
CA LEU A 9 -12.25 15.98 -8.06
C LEU A 9 -11.58 17.17 -7.37
N TYR A 10 -12.34 17.96 -6.58
CA TYR A 10 -11.78 19.07 -5.81
C TYR A 10 -10.92 18.55 -4.65
N ALA A 11 -11.36 17.48 -3.99
CA ALA A 11 -10.58 16.84 -2.94
C ALA A 11 -9.26 16.26 -3.47
N LEU A 12 -9.28 15.65 -4.67
CA LEU A 12 -8.06 15.21 -5.37
C LEU A 12 -7.15 16.40 -5.66
N TYR A 13 -7.66 17.44 -6.32
CA TYR A 13 -6.86 18.61 -6.67
C TYR A 13 -6.16 19.24 -5.46
N MET A 14 -6.86 19.35 -4.33
CA MET A 14 -6.30 19.95 -3.11
C MET A 14 -5.32 19.06 -2.34
N ARG A 15 -5.32 17.74 -2.57
CA ARG A 15 -4.61 16.77 -1.71
C ARG A 15 -3.67 15.84 -2.49
N TYR A 16 -3.61 15.96 -3.81
CA TYR A 16 -2.85 15.03 -4.67
C TYR A 16 -1.36 15.03 -4.32
N ASP A 17 -0.72 16.20 -4.23
CA ASP A 17 0.72 16.28 -3.95
C ASP A 17 1.06 15.63 -2.61
N GLN A 18 0.26 15.91 -1.57
CA GLN A 18 0.42 15.27 -0.27
C GLN A 18 0.25 13.75 -0.37
N TRP A 19 -0.77 13.28 -1.09
CA TRP A 19 -0.98 11.85 -1.29
C TRP A 19 0.20 11.20 -2.04
N LYS A 20 0.73 11.85 -3.08
CA LYS A 20 1.84 11.35 -3.88
C LYS A 20 3.14 11.27 -3.08
N GLU A 21 3.44 12.28 -2.26
CA GLU A 21 4.59 12.26 -1.35
C GLU A 21 4.48 11.12 -0.33
N GLU A 22 3.30 10.94 0.27
CA GLU A 22 3.04 9.84 1.21
C GLU A 22 3.20 8.47 0.53
N HIS A 23 2.65 8.31 -0.67
CA HIS A 23 2.74 7.11 -1.49
C HIS A 23 4.19 6.75 -1.80
N ASP A 24 4.99 7.70 -2.29
CA ASP A 24 6.39 7.48 -2.65
C ASP A 24 7.26 7.14 -1.43
N ALA A 25 7.01 7.82 -0.31
CA ALA A 25 7.70 7.53 0.95
C ALA A 25 7.41 6.11 1.46
N LEU A 26 6.16 5.66 1.37
CA LEU A 26 5.77 4.30 1.73
C LEU A 26 6.36 3.26 0.78
N TYR A 27 6.33 3.52 -0.52
CA TYR A 27 6.95 2.64 -1.51
C TYR A 27 8.46 2.47 -1.27
N GLY A 28 9.17 3.56 -0.93
CA GLY A 28 10.57 3.51 -0.53
C GLY A 28 10.82 2.57 0.66
N ARG A 29 10.01 2.68 1.71
CA ARG A 29 10.08 1.82 2.91
C ARG A 29 9.72 0.35 2.60
N LEU A 30 8.75 0.11 1.73
CA LEU A 30 8.45 -1.23 1.23
C LEU A 30 9.69 -1.86 0.57
N LEU A 31 10.38 -1.12 -0.31
CA LEU A 31 11.59 -1.62 -0.97
C LEU A 31 12.70 -1.94 0.02
N GLU A 32 12.85 -1.15 1.08
CA GLU A 32 13.78 -1.44 2.18
C GLU A 32 13.41 -2.72 2.94
N LEU A 33 12.12 -2.90 3.29
CA LEU A 33 11.62 -4.11 3.92
C LEU A 33 11.82 -5.34 3.01
N CYS A 34 11.51 -5.24 1.72
CA CYS A 34 11.75 -6.30 0.74
C CYS A 34 13.24 -6.63 0.55
N LYS A 35 14.14 -5.65 0.68
CA LYS A 35 15.59 -5.88 0.69
C LYS A 35 16.03 -6.59 1.97
N LEU A 36 15.48 -6.17 3.11
CA LEU A 36 15.75 -6.79 4.40
C LEU A 36 15.28 -8.26 4.43
N MET A 37 14.13 -8.54 3.82
CA MET A 37 13.55 -9.88 3.68
C MET A 37 14.26 -10.77 2.64
N ARG A 38 14.95 -10.19 1.64
CA ARG A 38 15.72 -10.90 0.60
C ARG A 38 17.03 -11.54 1.12
N TRP A 39 17.12 -11.80 2.42
CA TRP A 39 18.17 -12.62 2.99
C TRP A 39 17.92 -14.11 2.66
N ASN A 40 19.00 -14.83 2.36
CA ASN A 40 18.99 -15.99 1.47
C ASN A 40 18.37 -17.26 2.12
N PRO A 41 17.23 -17.79 1.64
CA PRO A 41 16.70 -19.09 2.05
C PRO A 41 17.63 -20.18 1.52
N GLY A 42 18.47 -20.70 2.41
CA GLY A 42 19.56 -21.62 2.09
C GLY A 42 20.61 -21.68 3.19
N ASN A 43 20.63 -20.66 4.06
CA ASN A 43 21.44 -20.68 5.27
C ASN A 43 20.60 -21.15 6.46
N PHE A 44 20.28 -22.45 6.47
CA PHE A 44 19.53 -23.11 7.56
C PHE A 44 20.25 -23.06 8.93
N ASP A 45 21.52 -22.63 8.95
CA ASP A 45 22.37 -22.47 10.14
C ASP A 45 22.54 -21.01 10.60
N TYR A 46 21.69 -20.07 10.16
CA TYR A 46 21.90 -18.68 10.57
C TYR A 46 21.65 -18.49 12.08
N PRO A 47 22.68 -18.14 12.87
CA PRO A 47 22.57 -18.15 14.34
C PRO A 47 21.68 -17.03 14.91
N PHE A 48 21.12 -16.17 14.05
CA PHE A 48 20.56 -14.87 14.42
C PHE A 48 19.15 -14.61 13.90
N TRP A 49 18.40 -15.67 13.60
CA TRP A 49 16.99 -15.58 13.19
C TRP A 49 16.14 -14.70 14.10
N GLY A 50 16.29 -14.84 15.43
CA GLY A 50 15.58 -13.99 16.38
C GLY A 50 15.97 -12.51 16.29
N THR A 51 17.24 -12.19 16.07
CA THR A 51 17.68 -10.79 15.88
C THR A 51 17.18 -10.24 14.55
N HIS A 52 17.21 -11.05 13.50
CA HIS A 52 16.70 -10.64 12.19
C HIS A 52 15.18 -10.38 12.24
N HIS A 53 14.41 -11.29 12.83
CA HIS A 53 12.97 -11.12 13.00
C HIS A 53 12.63 -9.88 13.82
N ARG A 54 13.34 -9.61 14.93
CA ARG A 54 13.17 -8.34 15.68
C ARG A 54 13.43 -7.11 14.82
N ASN A 55 14.53 -7.09 14.07
CA ASN A 55 14.88 -5.95 13.21
C ASN A 55 13.83 -5.72 12.10
N VAL A 56 13.30 -6.79 11.52
CA VAL A 56 12.22 -6.71 10.53
C VAL A 56 10.93 -6.23 11.21
N HIS A 57 10.56 -6.81 12.35
CA HIS A 57 9.36 -6.48 13.12
C HIS A 57 9.31 -5.00 13.49
N GLU A 58 10.40 -4.45 14.03
CA GLU A 58 10.51 -3.03 14.42
C GLU A 58 10.26 -2.06 13.26
N LYS A 59 10.53 -2.46 12.02
CA LYS A 59 10.29 -1.64 10.83
C LYS A 59 8.92 -1.92 10.20
N PHE A 60 8.49 -3.17 10.25
CA PHE A 60 7.26 -3.64 9.63
C PHE A 60 6.01 -3.12 10.33
N ILE A 61 5.98 -3.11 11.68
CA ILE A 61 4.80 -2.64 12.42
C ILE A 61 4.48 -1.17 12.14
N PRO A 62 5.43 -0.21 12.24
CA PRO A 62 5.17 1.17 11.85
C PRO A 62 4.77 1.31 10.38
N PHE A 63 5.40 0.52 9.48
CA PHE A 63 5.04 0.52 8.06
C PHE A 63 3.58 0.11 7.84
N MET A 64 3.10 -0.95 8.49
CA MET A 64 1.72 -1.40 8.37
C MET A 64 0.71 -0.36 8.88
N ASN A 65 1.02 0.33 9.98
CA ASN A 65 0.15 1.39 10.49
C ASN A 65 0.04 2.55 9.50
N ASP A 66 1.16 2.99 8.94
CA ASP A 66 1.19 4.08 7.97
C ASP A 66 0.52 3.66 6.65
N TRP A 67 0.72 2.42 6.22
CA TRP A 67 0.07 1.81 5.07
C TRP A 67 -1.46 1.78 5.21
N GLN A 68 -1.97 1.29 6.34
CA GLN A 68 -3.41 1.27 6.61
C GLN A 68 -4.02 2.69 6.65
N ALA A 69 -3.28 3.65 7.20
CA ALA A 69 -3.71 5.05 7.21
C ALA A 69 -3.74 5.65 5.79
N HIS A 70 -2.75 5.29 4.95
CA HIS A 70 -2.71 5.68 3.54
C HIS A 70 -3.89 5.10 2.76
N LEU A 71 -4.14 3.78 2.87
CA LEU A 71 -5.28 3.10 2.25
C LEU A 71 -6.62 3.73 2.63
N ALA A 72 -6.79 4.14 3.90
CA ALA A 72 -8.00 4.82 4.34
C ALA A 72 -8.24 6.14 3.58
N ARG A 73 -7.18 6.91 3.31
CA ARG A 73 -7.25 8.14 2.51
C ARG A 73 -7.50 7.84 1.03
N GLU A 74 -6.92 6.78 0.49
CA GLU A 74 -7.14 6.38 -0.89
C GLU A 74 -8.59 5.99 -1.17
N LYS A 75 -9.21 5.24 -0.26
CA LYS A 75 -10.63 4.87 -0.36
C LYS A 75 -11.55 6.09 -0.38
N GLU A 76 -11.16 7.16 0.32
CA GLU A 76 -11.93 8.41 0.39
C GLU A 76 -11.75 9.26 -0.87
N ILE A 77 -10.52 9.39 -1.38
CA ILE A 77 -10.16 10.42 -2.37
C ILE A 77 -9.88 9.81 -3.74
N ILE A 78 -9.05 8.76 -3.77
CA ILE A 78 -8.45 8.22 -4.98
C ILE A 78 -9.38 7.20 -5.65
N TYR A 79 -9.93 6.25 -4.88
CA TYR A 79 -10.74 5.16 -5.43
C TYR A 79 -12.04 5.61 -6.10
N PRO A 80 -12.77 6.63 -5.60
CA PRO A 80 -13.92 7.17 -6.32
C PRO A 80 -13.56 7.63 -7.74
N ILE A 81 -12.38 8.24 -7.88
CA ILE A 81 -11.89 8.77 -9.15
C ILE A 81 -11.40 7.64 -10.04
N ALA A 82 -10.60 6.72 -9.51
CA ALA A 82 -10.17 5.51 -10.22
C ALA A 82 -11.37 4.73 -10.79
N LYS A 83 -12.46 4.57 -10.01
CA LYS A 83 -13.70 3.92 -10.47
C LYS A 83 -14.42 4.67 -11.59
N SER A 84 -14.32 6.00 -11.63
CA SER A 84 -14.94 6.82 -12.67
C SER A 84 -14.09 7.02 -13.92
N ALA A 85 -12.76 7.07 -13.77
CA ALA A 85 -11.80 7.46 -14.81
C ALA A 85 -11.14 6.26 -15.49
N ILE A 86 -11.11 5.10 -14.82
CA ILE A 86 -10.51 3.88 -15.34
C ILE A 86 -11.63 2.91 -15.73
N CYS A 87 -11.71 2.57 -17.02
CA CYS A 87 -12.67 1.58 -17.54
C CYS A 87 -12.51 0.24 -16.80
N GLY A 88 -13.59 -0.31 -16.25
CA GLY A 88 -13.59 -1.64 -15.61
C GLY A 88 -14.60 -1.83 -14.47
N GLY A 89 -15.15 -0.75 -13.90
CA GLY A 89 -16.21 -0.85 -12.88
C GLY A 89 -15.83 -1.76 -11.71
N ARG A 90 -16.71 -2.70 -11.33
CA ARG A 90 -16.48 -3.67 -10.23
C ARG A 90 -15.43 -4.75 -10.52
N MET A 91 -14.85 -4.77 -11.72
CA MET A 91 -13.75 -5.66 -12.12
C MET A 91 -12.50 -4.89 -12.55
N GLY A 92 -12.46 -3.58 -12.32
CA GLY A 92 -11.34 -2.71 -12.66
C GLY A 92 -10.28 -2.64 -11.56
N PRO A 93 -9.17 -1.90 -11.78
CA PRO A 93 -8.06 -1.79 -10.84
C PRO A 93 -8.47 -1.44 -9.41
N ALA A 94 -9.46 -0.56 -9.22
CA ALA A 94 -9.96 -0.22 -7.89
C ALA A 94 -10.53 -1.41 -7.11
N ALA A 95 -11.15 -2.39 -7.78
CA ALA A 95 -11.65 -3.60 -7.12
C ALA A 95 -10.51 -4.57 -6.75
N VAL A 96 -9.44 -4.60 -7.55
CA VAL A 96 -8.22 -5.36 -7.24
C VAL A 96 -7.56 -4.79 -5.99
N LEU A 97 -7.37 -3.47 -5.94
CA LEU A 97 -6.76 -2.77 -4.79
C LEU A 97 -7.58 -2.97 -3.49
N GLU A 98 -8.91 -2.91 -3.58
CA GLU A 98 -9.78 -3.19 -2.42
C GLU A 98 -9.65 -4.64 -1.92
N GLN A 99 -9.44 -5.59 -2.83
CA GLN A 99 -9.23 -7.00 -2.48
C GLN A 99 -7.84 -7.23 -1.89
N GLU A 100 -6.81 -6.56 -2.41
CA GLU A 100 -5.43 -6.64 -1.93
C GLU A 100 -5.31 -6.16 -0.49
N ASP A 101 -5.99 -5.07 -0.11
CA ASP A 101 -6.08 -4.62 1.29
C ASP A 101 -6.63 -5.72 2.21
N VAL A 102 -7.75 -6.34 1.82
CA VAL A 102 -8.36 -7.42 2.62
C VAL A 102 -7.41 -8.59 2.80
N ILE A 103 -6.73 -9.02 1.73
CA ILE A 103 -5.81 -10.17 1.78
C ILE A 103 -4.55 -9.81 2.59
N ALA A 104 -3.97 -8.62 2.38
CA ALA A 104 -2.84 -8.13 3.16
C ALA A 104 -3.18 -8.06 4.66
N GLY A 105 -4.39 -7.59 5.00
CA GLY A 105 -4.89 -7.58 6.36
C GLY A 105 -4.97 -8.97 6.98
N GLN A 106 -5.45 -9.98 6.24
CA GLN A 106 -5.51 -11.37 6.73
C GLN A 106 -4.12 -11.94 7.05
N PHE A 107 -3.13 -11.72 6.18
CA PHE A 107 -1.77 -12.18 6.43
C PHE A 107 -1.08 -11.38 7.54
N TYR A 108 -1.41 -10.10 7.69
CA TYR A 108 -0.91 -9.28 8.78
C TYR A 108 -1.43 -9.77 10.14
N GLU A 109 -2.72 -10.05 10.26
CA GLU A 109 -3.29 -10.64 11.48
C GLU A 109 -2.69 -12.02 11.77
N ALA A 110 -2.48 -12.84 10.74
CA ALA A 110 -1.81 -14.13 10.89
C ALA A 110 -0.37 -13.98 11.38
N TYR A 111 0.36 -12.96 10.91
CA TYR A 111 1.70 -12.64 11.40
C TYR A 111 1.67 -12.24 12.88
N LEU A 112 0.78 -11.33 13.27
CA LEU A 112 0.65 -10.89 14.67
C LEU A 112 0.30 -12.06 15.59
N ALA A 113 -0.60 -12.95 15.15
CA ALA A 113 -0.95 -14.16 15.88
C ALA A 113 0.26 -15.08 16.07
N ALA A 114 1.07 -15.31 15.02
CA ALA A 114 2.28 -16.13 15.09
C ALA A 114 3.31 -15.54 16.06
N VAL A 115 3.54 -14.22 16.02
CA VAL A 115 4.43 -13.52 16.95
C VAL A 115 3.95 -13.68 18.40
N LYS A 116 2.65 -13.51 18.64
CA LYS A 116 2.04 -13.66 19.97
C LYS A 116 2.11 -15.10 20.49
N ALA A 117 2.03 -16.08 19.60
CA ALA A 117 2.15 -17.49 19.93
C ALA A 117 3.62 -17.95 20.09
N GLU A 118 4.59 -17.04 19.92
CA GLU A 118 6.02 -17.34 19.97
C GLU A 118 6.42 -18.45 18.97
N GLU A 119 5.78 -18.46 17.79
CA GLU A 119 6.20 -19.32 16.68
C GLU A 119 7.64 -19.01 16.24
N SER A 120 8.24 -19.91 15.45
CA SER A 120 9.61 -19.71 15.01
C SER A 120 9.76 -18.40 14.21
N PRO A 121 10.93 -17.73 14.29
CA PRO A 121 11.18 -16.55 13.47
C PRO A 121 10.96 -16.78 11.97
N GLU A 122 11.30 -17.97 11.45
CA GLU A 122 11.06 -18.32 10.05
C GLU A 122 9.57 -18.33 9.72
N ASP A 123 8.76 -18.97 10.57
CA ASP A 123 7.31 -19.05 10.40
C ASP A 123 6.67 -17.66 10.44
N CYS A 124 7.11 -16.81 11.36
CA CYS A 124 6.68 -15.41 11.41
C CYS A 124 7.07 -14.65 10.13
N LEU A 125 8.34 -14.75 9.72
CA LEU A 125 8.87 -14.04 8.55
C LEU A 125 8.21 -14.49 7.24
N SER A 126 7.83 -15.77 7.11
CA SER A 126 7.11 -16.28 5.94
C SER A 126 5.75 -15.59 5.75
N ARG A 127 5.00 -15.35 6.83
CA ARG A 127 3.70 -14.65 6.81
C ARG A 127 3.88 -13.18 6.48
N LEU A 128 4.88 -12.54 7.07
CA LEU A 128 5.25 -11.16 6.76
C LEU A 128 5.61 -10.99 5.28
N LEU A 129 6.35 -11.94 4.71
CA LEU A 129 6.70 -11.93 3.29
C LEU A 129 5.46 -11.93 2.39
N GLN A 130 4.41 -12.68 2.75
CA GLN A 130 3.14 -12.66 2.00
C GLN A 130 2.53 -11.25 2.01
N VAL A 131 2.53 -10.57 3.16
CA VAL A 131 2.05 -9.19 3.26
C VAL A 131 2.83 -8.26 2.32
N LEU A 132 4.17 -8.32 2.36
CA LEU A 132 5.00 -7.47 1.51
C LEU A 132 4.81 -7.75 0.02
N MET A 133 4.60 -9.00 -0.38
CA MET A 133 4.31 -9.36 -1.77
C MET A 133 3.01 -8.74 -2.26
N ILE A 134 1.96 -8.78 -1.43
CA ILE A 134 0.66 -8.20 -1.78
C ILE A 134 0.76 -6.67 -1.86
N ILE A 135 1.40 -6.04 -0.87
CA ILE A 135 1.54 -4.57 -0.88
C ILE A 135 2.43 -4.11 -2.05
N ALA A 136 3.44 -4.89 -2.43
CA ALA A 136 4.24 -4.59 -3.62
C ALA A 136 3.43 -4.64 -4.91
N GLU A 137 2.52 -5.60 -5.04
CA GLU A 137 1.60 -5.67 -6.17
C GLU A 137 0.61 -4.51 -6.16
N HIS A 138 0.08 -4.15 -4.99
CA HIS A 138 -0.80 -2.99 -4.81
C HIS A 138 -0.16 -1.70 -5.32
N PHE A 139 1.07 -1.40 -4.86
CA PHE A 139 1.83 -0.25 -5.35
C PHE A 139 2.08 -0.32 -6.87
N ARG A 140 2.33 -1.51 -7.43
CA ARG A 140 2.53 -1.68 -8.87
C ARG A 140 1.26 -1.31 -9.64
N VAL A 141 0.11 -1.81 -9.22
CA VAL A 141 -1.19 -1.52 -9.84
C VAL A 141 -1.50 -0.01 -9.75
N GLU A 142 -1.25 0.63 -8.62
CA GLU A 142 -1.46 2.07 -8.46
C GLU A 142 -0.58 2.90 -9.39
N ASN A 143 0.72 2.60 -9.43
CA ASN A 143 1.67 3.34 -10.26
C ASN A 143 1.41 3.15 -11.76
N GLU A 144 0.89 1.99 -12.17
CA GLU A 144 0.58 1.73 -13.58
C GLU A 144 -0.79 2.26 -14.02
N THR A 145 -1.73 2.42 -13.10
CA THR A 145 -3.14 2.69 -13.45
C THR A 145 -3.71 3.94 -12.78
N VAL A 146 -3.55 4.08 -11.47
CA VAL A 146 -4.20 5.11 -10.66
C VAL A 146 -3.46 6.43 -10.75
N VAL A 147 -2.14 6.43 -10.52
CA VAL A 147 -1.30 7.64 -10.61
C VAL A 147 -1.45 8.31 -11.97
N PRO A 148 -1.27 7.61 -13.12
CA PRO A 148 -1.38 8.26 -14.42
C PRO A 148 -2.79 8.75 -14.73
N ALA A 149 -3.82 8.11 -14.19
CA ALA A 149 -5.20 8.56 -14.36
C ALA A 149 -5.50 9.84 -13.55
N ALA A 150 -4.99 9.92 -12.33
CA ALA A 150 -5.10 11.12 -11.50
C ALA A 150 -4.36 12.31 -12.13
N GLU A 151 -3.14 12.11 -12.63
CA GLU A 151 -2.34 13.16 -13.27
C GLU A 151 -3.04 13.74 -14.51
N ARG A 152 -3.57 12.88 -15.40
CA ARG A 152 -4.32 13.34 -16.57
C ARG A 152 -5.54 14.20 -16.20
N LEU A 153 -6.26 13.83 -15.14
CA LEU A 153 -7.41 14.60 -14.68
C LEU A 153 -7.00 15.96 -14.10
N LEU A 154 -5.87 16.04 -13.42
CA LEU A 154 -5.34 17.29 -12.90
C LEU A 154 -4.91 18.22 -14.04
N GLU A 155 -4.21 17.68 -15.06
CA GLU A 155 -3.85 18.42 -16.27
C GLU A 155 -5.08 18.99 -17.00
N GLU A 156 -6.15 18.19 -17.13
CA GLU A 156 -7.41 18.63 -17.74
C GLU A 156 -8.08 19.76 -16.94
N ILE A 157 -8.06 19.70 -15.61
CA ILE A 157 -8.60 20.75 -14.74
C ILE A 157 -7.82 22.07 -14.90
N GLU A 158 -6.49 21.99 -14.91
CA GLU A 158 -5.63 23.17 -15.09
C GLU A 158 -5.82 23.81 -16.46
N TYR A 159 -5.94 23.00 -17.52
CA TYR A 159 -6.19 23.48 -18.87
C TYR A 159 -7.55 24.19 -19.01
N ILE A 160 -8.62 23.69 -18.37
CA ILE A 160 -9.96 24.31 -18.42
C ILE A 160 -10.03 25.60 -17.59
N GLY A 161 -9.22 25.72 -16.53
CA GLY A 161 -9.12 26.91 -15.69
C GLY A 161 -8.23 28.04 -16.25
N SER A 162 -7.51 27.76 -17.35
CA SER A 162 -6.63 28.70 -18.07
C SER A 162 -7.37 29.55 -19.09
#